data_AF-A0A9D9P172-F1
#
_entry.id   AF-A0A9D9P172-F1
#
_cell.length_a   1.000
_cell.length_b   1.000
_cell.length_c   1.000
_cell.angle_alpha   90.00
_cell.angle_beta   90.00
_cell.angle_gamma   90.00
#
_symmetry.space_group_name_H-M   'P 1'
#
loop_
_entity.id
_entity.type
_entity.pdbx_description
1 polymer ?
#
loop_
_entity_poly.entity_id
_entity_poly.type
_entity_poly.pdbx_seq_one_letter_code
_entity_poly.pdbx_strand_id
1 'polypeptide(L)' 'MTEPAPQVANCPDDLLPGYALGVLDPEELEVVEHHLARCARCRAVTAELRSTAQLLAFAPAPQPVPARARRRL' A
#
# COMPACT_ATOMS: atom_id res chain seq x y z
N MET A 1 1.79 12.09 -30.31
CA MET A 1 0.52 11.59 -29.74
C MET A 1 0.91 10.42 -28.83
N THR A 2 1.24 10.63 -27.56
CA THR A 2 0.30 10.95 -26.47
C THR A 2 1.01 11.82 -25.43
N GLU A 3 0.45 13.00 -25.19
CA GLU A 3 0.79 13.86 -24.05
C GLU A 3 0.38 13.11 -22.77
N PRO A 4 1.28 12.88 -21.79
CA PRO A 4 0.86 12.29 -20.53
C PRO A 4 -0.09 13.28 -19.85
N ALA A 5 -1.26 12.80 -19.47
CA ALA A 5 -2.28 13.59 -18.79
C ALA A 5 -1.65 14.43 -17.64
N PRO A 6 -2.13 15.65 -17.37
CA PRO A 6 -1.55 16.59 -16.39
C PRO A 6 -1.44 16.04 -14.94
N GLN A 7 -1.96 14.84 -14.69
CA GLN A 7 -2.01 14.16 -13.40
C GLN A 7 -0.69 13.45 -13.05
N VAL A 8 0.19 13.19 -14.02
CA VAL A 8 1.48 12.48 -13.79
C VAL A 8 2.51 13.39 -13.13
N ALA A 9 2.42 14.71 -13.32
CA ALA A 9 3.40 15.68 -12.80
C ALA A 9 3.33 15.91 -11.29
N ASN A 10 2.28 15.44 -10.61
CA ASN A 10 2.07 15.62 -9.16
C ASN A 10 1.67 14.30 -8.48
N CYS A 11 2.22 13.17 -8.95
CA CYS A 11 2.02 11.88 -8.30
C CYS A 11 2.87 11.77 -7.03
N PRO A 12 2.29 11.39 -5.88
CA PRO A 12 3.03 11.19 -4.65
C PRO A 12 3.72 9.82 -4.62
N ASP A 13 4.56 9.53 -5.62
CA ASP A 13 5.18 8.21 -5.83
C ASP A 13 6.00 7.76 -4.59
N ASP A 14 6.63 8.70 -3.90
CA ASP A 14 7.43 8.45 -2.70
C ASP A 14 6.58 8.00 -1.49
N LEU A 15 5.30 8.38 -1.45
CA LEU A 15 4.37 8.00 -0.38
C LEU A 15 3.65 6.67 -0.65
N LEU A 16 3.62 6.19 -1.89
CA LEU A 16 2.88 4.97 -2.25
C LEU A 16 3.38 3.70 -1.54
N PRO A 17 4.70 3.47 -1.34
CA PRO A 17 5.19 2.35 -0.55
C PRO A 17 4.72 2.41 0.91
N GLY A 18 4.79 3.59 1.53
CA GLY A 18 4.31 3.79 2.89
C GLY A 18 2.80 3.58 3.01
N TYR A 19 2.03 4.03 2.02
CA TYR A 19 0.59 3.80 1.93
C TYR A 19 0.26 2.31 1.76
N ALA A 20 1.02 1.59 0.95
CA ALA A 20 0.82 0.15 0.73
C ALA A 20 1.10 -0.68 1.99
N LEU A 21 2.05 -0.23 2.83
CA LEU A 21 2.41 -0.86 4.10
C LEU A 21 1.56 -0.38 5.29
N GLY A 22 0.76 0.69 5.12
CA GLY A 22 -0.07 1.24 6.18
C GLY A 22 0.72 1.99 7.26
N VAL A 23 1.80 2.66 6.88
CA VAL A 23 2.72 3.35 7.81
C VAL A 23 2.73 4.88 7.67
N LEU A 24 1.91 5.43 6.78
CA LEU A 24 1.77 6.88 6.63
C LEU A 24 1.07 7.50 7.84
N ASP A 25 1.42 8.74 8.14
CA ASP A 25 0.67 9.55 9.09
C ASP A 25 -0.64 10.08 8.45
N PRO A 26 -1.59 10.61 9.27
CA PRO A 26 -2.91 10.98 8.77
C PRO A 26 -2.89 12.03 7.65
N GLU A 27 -1.95 12.98 7.71
CA GLU A 27 -1.82 14.04 6.72
C GLU A 27 -1.34 13.49 5.37
N GLU A 28 -0.30 12.65 5.38
CA GLU A 28 0.19 11.95 4.19
C GLU A 28 -0.87 11.01 3.59
N LEU A 29 -1.62 10.31 4.44
CA LEU A 29 -2.68 9.39 4.02
C LEU A 29 -3.78 10.12 3.26
N GLU A 30 -4.26 11.27 3.76
CA GLU A 30 -5.26 12.09 3.08
C GLU A 30 -4.78 12.55 1.69
N VAL A 31 -3.52 12.97 1.57
CA VAL A 31 -2.92 13.37 0.28
C VAL A 31 -2.95 12.23 -0.72
N VAL A 32 -2.52 11.03 -0.31
CA VAL A 32 -2.48 9.86 -1.17
C VAL A 32 -3.89 9.42 -1.57
N GLU A 33 -4.83 9.35 -0.64
CA GLU A 33 -6.21 8.93 -0.93
C GLU A 33 -6.92 9.90 -1.88
N HIS A 34 -6.75 11.20 -1.66
CA HIS A 34 -7.28 12.23 -2.56
C HIS A 34 -6.72 12.08 -3.98
N HIS A 35 -5.44 11.73 -4.11
CA HIS A 35 -4.81 11.49 -5.40
C HIS A 35 -5.28 10.18 -6.05
N LEU A 36 -5.37 9.08 -5.29
CA LEU A 36 -5.81 7.78 -5.77
C LEU A 36 -7.24 7.79 -6.32
N ALA A 37 -8.10 8.68 -5.82
CA ALA A 37 -9.45 8.88 -6.35
C ALA A 37 -9.47 9.32 -7.83
N ARG A 38 -8.37 9.94 -8.33
CA ARG A 38 -8.30 10.54 -9.67
C ARG A 38 -7.28 9.86 -10.58
N CYS A 39 -6.17 9.40 -10.02
CA CYS A 39 -5.07 8.84 -10.81
C CYS A 39 -5.17 7.32 -10.96
N ALA A 40 -5.32 6.84 -12.20
CA ALA A 40 -5.32 5.40 -12.50
C ALA A 40 -3.93 4.75 -12.36
N ARG A 41 -2.85 5.49 -12.67
CA ARG A 41 -1.46 4.98 -12.55
C ARG A 41 -1.11 4.66 -11.10
N CYS A 42 -1.31 5.61 -10.19
CA CYS A 42 -1.02 5.41 -8.77
C CYS A 42 -1.88 4.29 -8.17
N ARG A 43 -3.13 4.12 -8.62
CA ARG A 43 -3.94 2.96 -8.23
C ARG A 43 -3.32 1.62 -8.67
N ALA A 44 -2.82 1.55 -9.90
CA ALA A 44 -2.13 0.35 -10.40
C ALA A 44 -0.84 0.06 -9.60
N VAL A 45 -0.01 1.08 -9.39
CA VAL A 45 1.24 0.97 -8.61
C VAL A 45 0.95 0.53 -7.17
N THR A 46 -0.02 1.15 -6.50
CA THR A 46 -0.42 0.76 -5.14
C THR A 46 -0.94 -0.68 -5.08
N ALA A 47 -1.67 -1.14 -6.09
CA ALA A 47 -2.13 -2.53 -6.15
C ALA A 47 -0.96 -3.52 -6.28
N GLU A 48 0.03 -3.20 -7.12
CA GLU A 48 1.26 -4.00 -7.27
C GLU A 48 2.08 -4.03 -5.97
N LEU A 49 2.28 -2.87 -5.34
CA LEU A 49 2.97 -2.75 -4.05
C LEU A 49 2.26 -3.56 -2.96
N ARG A 50 0.93 -3.50 -2.88
CA ARG A 50 0.14 -4.29 -1.92
C ARG A 50 0.27 -5.79 -2.17
N SER A 51 0.24 -6.23 -3.42
CA SER A 51 0.44 -7.65 -3.75
C SER A 51 1.83 -8.13 -3.32
N THR A 52 2.87 -7.32 -3.52
CA THR A 52 4.24 -7.63 -3.09
C THR A 52 4.35 -7.64 -1.56
N ALA A 53 3.74 -6.67 -0.89
CA ALA A 53 3.73 -6.59 0.57
C ALA A 53 3.05 -7.81 1.23
N GLN A 54 2.01 -8.37 0.60
CA GLN A 54 1.37 -9.60 1.09
C GLN A 54 2.32 -10.80 1.08
N LEU A 55 3.29 -10.85 0.17
CA LEU A 55 4.28 -11.93 0.14
C LEU A 55 5.23 -11.88 1.35
N LEU A 56 5.45 -10.70 1.93
CA LEU A 56 6.29 -10.53 3.13
C LEU A 56 5.75 -11.30 4.34
N ALA A 57 4.44 -11.55 4.40
CA ALA A 57 3.83 -12.34 5.47
C ALA A 57 4.35 -13.79 5.53
N PHE A 58 4.89 -14.30 4.42
CA PHE A 58 5.44 -15.66 4.33
C PHE A 58 6.96 -15.74 4.54
N ALA A 59 7.64 -14.59 4.66
CA ALA A 59 9.09 -14.54 4.88
C ALA A 59 9.56 -15.05 6.25
N PRO A 60 8.90 -14.75 7.39
CA PRO A 60 9.37 -15.21 8.69
C PRO A 60 9.13 -16.70 8.89
N ALA A 61 10.02 -17.34 9.65
CA ALA A 61 9.83 -18.74 10.05
C ALA A 61 8.54 -18.90 10.89
N PRO A 62 7.77 -20.00 10.70
CA PRO A 62 6.56 -20.25 11.48
C PRO A 62 6.83 -20.20 12.99
N GLN A 63 6.09 -19.36 13.70
CA GLN A 63 6.16 -19.27 15.16
C GLN A 63 5.07 -20.12 15.81
N PRO A 64 5.37 -20.86 16.89
CA PRO A 64 4.37 -21.66 17.57
C PRO A 64 3.29 -20.75 18.21
N VAL A 65 2.03 -21.00 17.85
CA VAL A 65 0.89 -20.27 18.42
C VAL A 65 0.67 -20.72 19.87
N PRO A 66 0.59 -19.79 20.86
CA PRO A 66 0.35 -20.14 22.26
C PRO A 66 -0.94 -20.95 22.44
N ALA A 67 -0.90 -22.01 23.25
CA ALA A 67 -2.06 -22.89 23.48
C ALA A 67 -3.31 -22.13 23.97
N ARG A 68 -3.14 -21.07 24.76
CA ARG A 68 -4.23 -20.20 25.23
C ARG A 68 -4.98 -19.50 24.09
N ALA A 69 -4.30 -19.16 22.99
CA ALA A 69 -4.92 -18.52 21.84
C ALA A 69 -5.77 -19.53 21.06
N ARG A 70 -5.29 -20.78 20.94
CA ARG A 70 -6.04 -21.87 20.28
C ARG A 70 -7.31 -22.29 21.01
N ARG A 71 -7.35 -22.18 22.34
CA ARG A 71 -8.50 -22.56 23.16
C ARG A 71 -9.66 -21.54 23.14
N ARG A 72 -9.47 -20.37 22.51
CA ARG A 72 -10.45 -19.27 22.44
C ARG A 72 -11.06 -19.10 21.04
N LEU A 73 -10.70 -19.98 20.11
CA LEU A 73 -11.29 -20.09 18.77
C LEU A 73 -12.45 -21.08 18.82
#